data_AF-A0A3A0DPP8-F1
#
_entry.id   AF-A0A3A0DPP8-F1
#
_cell.length_a   1.000
_cell.length_b   1.000
_cell.length_c   1.000
_cell.angle_alpha   90.00
_cell.angle_beta   90.00
_cell.angle_gamma   90.00
#
_symmetry.space_group_name_H-M   'P 1'
#
loop_
_entity.id
_entity.type
_entity.pdbx_description
1 polymer ?
#
loop_
_entity_poly.entity_id
_entity_poly.type
_entity_poly.pdbx_seq_one_letter_code
_entity_poly.pdbx_strand_id
1 'polypeptide(L)'
;MPLVVMAVGREDVPPLAMPDRFRHDVTYFMTPAGERGAPMLGSGEYWIRSDDAARWLDEGVLRLVSPLDSTKAAEVEITEEQEGFLVWLVTNGIEHIRLEART
;
A
#
# COMPACT_ATOMS: atom_id res chain seq x y z
N MET A 1 -12.27 13.64 2.57
CA MET A 1 -11.72 14.11 3.87
C MET A 1 -10.28 13.59 3.96
N PRO A 2 -9.35 14.21 4.71
CA PRO A 2 -8.00 13.65 4.81
C PRO A 2 -8.06 12.26 5.44
N LEU A 3 -7.45 11.28 4.77
CA LEU A 3 -7.33 9.91 5.23
C LEU A 3 -6.07 9.79 6.08
N VAL A 4 -6.06 8.91 7.08
CA VAL A 4 -4.83 8.54 7.79
C VAL A 4 -4.56 7.05 7.63
N VAL A 5 -3.28 6.73 7.44
CA VAL A 5 -2.75 5.38 7.36
C VAL A 5 -2.08 5.08 8.70
N MET A 6 -2.51 4.00 9.34
CA MET A 6 -2.04 3.57 10.64
C MET A 6 -1.31 2.25 10.50
N ALA A 7 -0.19 2.07 11.21
CA ALA A 7 0.48 0.79 11.31
C ALA A 7 -0.24 -0.09 12.35
N VAL A 8 -0.72 -1.27 11.94
CA VAL A 8 -1.46 -2.15 12.85
C VAL A 8 -0.48 -2.84 13.81
N GLY A 9 -0.75 -2.75 15.12
CA GLY A 9 0.09 -3.33 16.16
C GLY A 9 1.39 -2.57 16.44
N ARG A 10 1.56 -1.37 15.88
CA ARG A 10 2.76 -0.52 16.01
C ARG A 10 2.37 0.89 16.43
N GLU A 11 2.18 1.09 17.72
CA GLU A 11 1.84 2.41 18.31
C GLU A 11 3.03 3.38 18.32
N ASP A 12 4.25 2.86 18.10
CA ASP A 12 5.49 3.62 18.04
C ASP A 12 5.65 4.41 16.73
N VAL A 13 4.89 4.06 15.69
CA VAL A 13 4.97 4.73 14.39
C VAL A 13 3.87 5.79 14.25
N PRO A 14 4.22 7.07 13.98
CA PRO A 14 3.24 8.10 13.70
C PRO A 14 2.37 7.76 12.48
N PRO A 15 1.05 8.00 12.53
CA PRO A 15 0.17 7.81 11.38
C PRO A 15 0.56 8.72 10.21
N LEU A 16 0.44 8.20 8.99
CA LEU A 16 0.72 8.96 7.77
C LEU A 16 -0.58 9.57 7.21
N ALA A 17 -0.58 10.89 6.99
CA ALA A 17 -1.69 11.55 6.33
C ALA A 17 -1.65 11.30 4.81
N MET A 18 -2.78 10.92 4.23
CA MET A 18 -2.93 10.63 2.81
C MET A 18 -4.18 11.31 2.24
N PRO A 19 -4.22 11.59 0.93
CA PRO A 19 -5.43 12.09 0.30
C PRO A 19 -6.55 11.04 0.30
N ASP A 20 -7.79 11.50 0.23
CA ASP A 20 -8.99 10.63 0.24
C ASP A 20 -8.96 9.55 -0.86
N ARG A 21 -8.43 9.90 -2.04
CA ARG A 21 -8.27 8.99 -3.19
C ARG A 21 -7.43 7.75 -2.86
N PHE A 22 -6.53 7.83 -1.88
CA PHE A 22 -5.66 6.72 -1.50
C PHE A 22 -6.42 5.49 -1.02
N ARG A 23 -7.67 5.65 -0.58
CA ARG A 23 -8.58 4.52 -0.28
C ARG A 23 -8.72 3.56 -1.47
N HIS A 24 -8.65 4.07 -2.69
CA HIS A 24 -8.68 3.27 -3.90
C HIS A 24 -7.27 2.85 -4.31
N ASP A 25 -6.30 3.77 -4.24
CA ASP A 25 -4.92 3.50 -4.69
C ASP A 25 -4.23 2.38 -3.89
N VAL A 26 -4.52 2.26 -2.58
CA VAL A 26 -3.94 1.22 -1.71
C VAL A 26 -4.13 -0.20 -2.27
N THR A 27 -5.19 -0.42 -3.05
CA THR A 27 -5.50 -1.72 -3.65
C THR A 27 -4.49 -2.15 -4.71
N TYR A 28 -3.73 -1.21 -5.29
CA TYR A 28 -2.64 -1.51 -6.20
C TYR A 28 -1.36 -1.97 -5.49
N PHE A 29 -1.24 -1.68 -4.20
CA PHE A 29 -0.07 -2.02 -3.37
C PHE A 29 -0.31 -3.22 -2.45
N MET A 30 -1.56 -3.70 -2.33
CA MET A 30 -1.89 -4.77 -1.40
C MET A 30 -1.56 -6.17 -1.93
N THR A 31 -1.17 -7.06 -1.03
CA THR A 31 -1.19 -8.50 -1.25
C THR A 31 -2.56 -9.03 -0.78
N PRO A 32 -3.33 -9.73 -1.64
CA PRO A 32 -4.62 -10.29 -1.25
C PRO A 32 -4.51 -11.21 -0.03
N ALA A 33 -5.50 -11.18 0.85
CA ALA A 33 -5.54 -12.03 2.05
C ALA A 33 -5.45 -13.53 1.66
N GLY A 34 -4.60 -14.28 2.36
CA GLY A 34 -4.35 -15.70 2.07
C GLY A 34 -3.41 -15.96 0.89
N GLU A 35 -3.06 -14.94 0.09
CA GLU A 35 -1.99 -15.05 -0.90
C GLU A 35 -0.63 -14.72 -0.28
N ARG A 36 0.40 -15.46 -0.70
CA ARG A 36 1.81 -15.19 -0.34
C ARG A 36 2.05 -15.03 1.17
N GLY A 37 1.25 -15.68 2.01
CA GLY A 37 1.36 -15.64 3.47
C GLY A 37 0.67 -14.46 4.15
N ALA A 38 -0.10 -13.64 3.43
CA ALA A 38 -0.86 -12.55 4.03
C ALA A 38 -1.89 -13.08 5.06
N PRO A 39 -1.96 -12.49 6.27
CA PRO A 39 -2.87 -12.94 7.33
C PRO A 39 -4.34 -12.66 6.97
N MET A 40 -5.27 -13.14 7.80
CA MET A 40 -6.65 -12.67 7.73
C MET A 40 -6.71 -11.20 8.16
N LEU A 41 -7.26 -10.36 7.29
CA LEU A 41 -7.31 -8.91 7.48
C LEU A 41 -8.69 -8.47 7.97
N GLY A 42 -8.71 -7.51 8.88
CA GLY A 42 -9.93 -6.82 9.30
C GLY A 42 -10.47 -5.87 8.23
N SER A 43 -11.65 -5.30 8.48
CA SER A 43 -12.21 -4.28 7.57
C SER A 43 -11.33 -3.02 7.55
N GLY A 44 -11.00 -2.55 6.35
CA GLY A 44 -10.13 -1.37 6.16
C GLY A 44 -8.64 -1.65 6.46
N GLU A 45 -8.26 -2.91 6.65
CA GLU A 45 -6.88 -3.33 6.81
C GLU A 45 -6.31 -3.89 5.51
N TYR A 46 -5.02 -3.64 5.30
CA TYR A 46 -4.29 -4.03 4.11
C TYR A 46 -2.95 -4.64 4.51
N TRP A 47 -2.55 -5.68 3.78
CA TRP A 47 -1.22 -6.25 3.89
C TRP A 47 -0.40 -5.85 2.66
N ILE A 48 0.80 -5.34 2.87
CA ILE A 48 1.76 -4.96 1.83
C ILE A 48 3.06 -5.67 2.17
N ARG A 49 3.53 -6.56 1.30
CA ARG A 49 4.81 -7.24 1.50
C ARG A 49 5.94 -6.23 1.42
N SER A 50 6.84 -6.28 2.40
CA SER A 50 8.05 -5.45 2.47
C SER A 50 8.89 -5.53 1.20
N ASP A 51 9.10 -6.74 0.66
CA ASP A 51 9.85 -6.93 -0.60
C ASP A 51 9.20 -6.22 -1.79
N ASP A 52 7.87 -6.30 -1.90
CA ASP A 52 7.13 -5.68 -3.00
C ASP A 52 7.16 -4.15 -2.84
N ALA A 53 6.99 -3.63 -1.61
CA ALA A 53 7.09 -2.21 -1.30
C ALA A 53 8.48 -1.63 -1.62
N ALA A 54 9.55 -2.33 -1.21
CA ALA A 54 10.92 -1.93 -1.51
C ALA A 54 11.18 -1.91 -3.02
N ARG A 55 10.68 -2.91 -3.76
CA ARG A 55 10.82 -2.95 -5.21
C ARG A 55 10.08 -1.79 -5.88
N TRP A 56 8.82 -1.51 -5.51
CA TRP A 56 8.08 -0.41 -6.13
C TRP A 56 8.69 0.95 -5.85
N LEU A 57 9.29 1.13 -4.66
CA LEU A 57 10.03 2.35 -4.32
C LEU A 57 11.31 2.51 -5.16
N ASP A 58 12.03 1.42 -5.39
CA ASP A 58 13.25 1.41 -6.21
C ASP A 58 12.95 1.59 -7.71
N GLU A 59 11.91 0.91 -8.21
CA GLU A 59 11.52 0.97 -9.63
C GLU A 59 10.77 2.27 -9.98
N GLY A 60 10.11 2.93 -9.02
CA GLY A 60 9.28 4.12 -9.24
C GLY A 60 8.01 3.87 -10.06
N VAL A 61 7.69 2.61 -10.34
CA VAL A 61 6.54 2.21 -11.16
C VAL A 61 5.80 1.02 -10.58
N LEU A 62 4.48 0.98 -10.81
CA LEU A 62 3.62 -0.18 -10.60
C LEU A 62 3.39 -0.89 -11.93
N ARG A 63 3.61 -2.21 -11.96
CA ARG A 63 3.25 -3.06 -13.09
C ARG A 63 1.81 -3.57 -12.93
N LEU A 64 0.90 -3.03 -13.71
CA LEU A 64 -0.50 -3.48 -13.76
C LEU A 64 -0.67 -4.46 -14.92
N VAL A 65 -1.15 -5.67 -14.62
CA VAL A 65 -1.51 -6.67 -15.62
C VAL A 65 -3.03 -6.63 -15.81
N SER A 66 -3.48 -6.39 -17.04
CA SER A 66 -4.90 -6.41 -17.36
C SER A 66 -5.46 -7.84 -17.25
N PRO A 67 -6.64 -8.04 -16.64
CA PRO A 67 -7.30 -9.34 -16.64
C PRO A 67 -7.69 -9.84 -18.04
N LEU A 68 -7.80 -8.94 -19.02
CA LEU A 68 -8.28 -9.24 -20.37
C LEU A 68 -7.15 -9.53 -21.37
N ASP A 69 -5.91 -9.17 -21.05
CA ASP A 69 -4.73 -9.44 -21.88
C ASP A 69 -3.50 -9.59 -20.99
N SER A 70 -3.19 -10.83 -20.62
CA SER A 70 -2.05 -11.18 -19.76
C SER A 70 -0.68 -10.96 -20.42
N THR A 71 -0.64 -10.55 -21.69
CA THR A 71 0.61 -10.27 -22.42
C THR A 71 1.03 -8.81 -22.40
N LYS A 72 0.18 -7.89 -21.92
CA LYS A 72 0.49 -6.45 -21.84
C LYS A 72 0.45 -5.97 -20.40
N ALA A 73 1.61 -5.96 -19.75
CA ALA A 73 1.80 -5.22 -18.51
C ALA A 73 1.94 -3.73 -18.85
N ALA A 74 1.17 -2.89 -18.16
CA ALA A 74 1.36 -1.44 -18.20
C ALA A 74 2.19 -1.02 -16.98
N GLU A 75 3.27 -0.28 -17.20
CA GLU A 75 4.01 0.38 -16.14
C GLU A 75 3.39 1.76 -15.90
N VAL A 76 2.98 2.01 -14.66
CA VAL A 76 2.38 3.28 -14.22
C VAL A 76 3.31 3.89 -13.19
N GLU A 77 3.75 5.11 -13.45
CA GLU A 77 4.57 5.87 -12.51
C GLU A 77 3.81 6.14 -11.21
N ILE A 78 4.47 5.92 -10.08
CA ILE A 78 3.88 6.22 -8.77
C ILE A 78 3.86 7.73 -8.56
N THR A 79 2.83 8.23 -7.88
CA THR A 79 2.77 9.65 -7.52
C THR A 79 3.66 9.97 -6.33
N GLU A 80 4.00 11.25 -6.11
CA GLU A 80 4.79 11.70 -4.94
C GLU A 80 4.20 11.24 -3.60
N GLU A 81 2.86 11.24 -3.46
CA GLU A 81 2.21 10.76 -2.24
C GLU A 81 2.33 9.24 -2.09
N GLN A 82 2.25 8.49 -3.18
CA GLN A 82 2.42 7.04 -3.18
C GLN A 82 3.87 6.67 -2.85
N GLU A 83 4.84 7.41 -3.40
CA GLU A 83 6.24 7.29 -3.03
C GLU A 83 6.44 7.58 -1.54
N GLY A 84 5.87 8.67 -1.02
CA GLY A 84 5.91 8.98 0.42
C GLY A 84 5.32 7.88 1.30
N PHE A 85 4.24 7.24 0.85
CA PHE A 85 3.68 6.07 1.51
C PHE A 85 4.62 4.86 1.49
N LEU A 86 5.25 4.55 0.36
CA LEU A 86 6.22 3.46 0.25
C LEU A 86 7.46 3.71 1.11
N VAL A 87 7.99 4.94 1.12
CA VAL A 87 9.09 5.34 2.01
C VAL A 87 8.70 5.11 3.46
N TRP A 88 7.48 5.49 3.86
CA TRP A 88 6.99 5.28 5.23
C TRP A 88 6.90 3.79 5.59
N LEU A 89 6.42 2.93 4.68
CA LEU A 89 6.40 1.48 4.91
C LEU A 89 7.81 0.90 5.08
N VAL A 90 8.70 1.17 4.11
CA VAL A 90 10.04 0.58 4.04
C VAL A 90 10.91 1.06 5.20
N THR A 91 10.87 2.36 5.52
CA THR A 91 11.68 2.93 6.61
C THR A 91 11.30 2.37 7.98
N ASN A 92 10.01 2.08 8.20
CA ASN A 92 9.50 1.62 9.49
C ASN A 92 9.32 0.08 9.57
N GLY A 93 9.58 -0.64 8.48
CA GLY A 93 9.38 -2.09 8.37
C GLY A 93 7.92 -2.49 8.60
N ILE A 94 6.99 -1.79 7.95
CA ILE A 94 5.54 -2.00 8.11
C ILE A 94 5.02 -2.83 6.94
N GLU A 95 4.25 -3.87 7.28
CA GLU A 95 3.53 -4.67 6.30
C GLU A 95 2.01 -4.65 6.52
N HIS A 96 1.55 -4.33 7.73
CA HIS A 96 0.13 -4.31 8.08
C HIS A 96 -0.33 -2.89 8.39
N ILE A 97 -1.27 -2.39 7.58
CA ILE A 97 -1.84 -1.05 7.75
C ILE A 97 -3.35 -1.08 7.91
N ARG A 98 -3.89 -0.01 8.48
CA ARG A 98 -5.32 0.30 8.49
C ARG A 98 -5.56 1.71 7.97
N LEU A 99 -6.63 1.87 7.20
CA LEU A 99 -7.09 3.17 6.73
C LEU A 99 -8.23 3.69 7.60
N GLU A 100 -8.10 4.91 8.11
CA GLU A 100 -9.13 5.57 8.92
C GLU A 100 -9.47 6.96 8.36
N ALA A 101 -10.75 7.32 8.39
CA ALA A 101 -11.18 8.67 8.07
C ALA A 101 -10.94 9.58 9.28
N ARG A 102 -10.25 10.71 9.08
CA ARG A 102 -10.08 11.69 10.16
C ARG A 102 -11.43 12.37 10.42
N THR A 103 -12.02 12.11 11.57
CA THR A 103 -13.27 12.76 12.05
C THR A 103 -12.95 14.15 12.59
#